data_AF-W8F1X5-F1
#
_entry.id   AF-W8F1X5-F1
#
_cell.length_a   1.000
_cell.length_b   1.000
_cell.length_c   1.000
_cell.angle_alpha   90.00
_cell.angle_beta   90.00
_cell.angle_gamma   90.00
#
_symmetry.space_group_name_H-M   'P 1'
#
loop_
_entity.id
_entity.type
_entity.pdbx_description
1 polymer ?
#
loop_
_entity_poly.entity_id
_entity_poly.type
_entity_poly.pdbx_seq_one_letter_code
_entity_poly.pdbx_strand_id
1 'polypeptide(L)'
;MQGRVLPPAALAEMTRPQVRIPYRSQFGPLATVAAPDSNRTIQLAYGLGWGTFQSPYGPAYFKEGHDDGWENHSVVFPQQKKALLLLSNSANADKIFRPLLVRLLGDTATPWQWENYVPYNYAEK
;
A
#
# COMPACT_ATOMS: atom_id res chain seq x y z
N MET A 1 4.70 -16.51 -5.31
CA MET A 1 3.98 -16.49 -6.60
C MET A 1 4.56 -17.56 -7.50
N GLN A 2 3.71 -18.29 -8.22
CA GLN A 2 4.14 -19.52 -8.93
C GLN A 2 4.68 -19.26 -10.35
N GLY A 3 4.63 -18.02 -10.86
CA GLY A 3 5.22 -17.64 -12.16
C GLY A 3 4.56 -18.29 -13.39
N ARG A 4 3.34 -18.82 -13.27
CA ARG A 4 2.67 -19.60 -14.32
C ARG A 4 2.01 -18.75 -15.41
N VAL A 5 1.59 -17.54 -15.08
CA VAL A 5 0.85 -16.63 -15.99
C VAL A 5 1.69 -15.41 -16.34
N LEU A 6 2.40 -14.85 -15.36
CA LEU A 6 3.26 -13.69 -15.54
C LEU A 6 4.73 -14.14 -15.41
N PRO A 7 5.58 -13.91 -16.43
CA PRO A 7 7.00 -14.22 -16.34
C PRO A 7 7.67 -13.49 -15.17
N PRO A 8 8.65 -14.11 -14.48
CA PRO A 8 9.34 -13.47 -13.36
C PRO A 8 9.94 -12.09 -13.69
N ALA A 9 10.50 -11.94 -14.90
CA ALA A 9 11.06 -10.66 -15.36
C ALA A 9 9.99 -9.57 -15.53
N ALA A 10 8.79 -9.93 -16.02
CA ALA A 10 7.69 -8.99 -16.16
C ALA A 10 7.18 -8.52 -14.80
N LEU A 11 7.00 -9.45 -13.85
CA LEU A 11 6.64 -9.11 -12.48
C LEU A 11 7.69 -8.22 -11.81
N ALA A 12 8.97 -8.53 -12.00
CA ALA A 12 10.06 -7.72 -11.49
C ALA A 12 10.01 -6.29 -12.04
N GLU A 13 9.77 -6.12 -13.33
CA GLU A 13 9.63 -4.79 -13.94
C GLU A 13 8.38 -4.04 -13.47
N MET A 14 7.24 -4.73 -13.33
CA MET A 14 6.00 -4.14 -12.82
C MET A 14 6.13 -3.62 -11.39
N THR A 15 6.94 -4.29 -10.57
CA THR A 15 7.11 -3.98 -9.15
C THR A 15 8.44 -3.28 -8.85
N ARG A 16 9.21 -2.93 -9.88
CA ARG A 16 10.41 -2.10 -9.76
C ARG A 16 9.98 -0.65 -9.51
N PRO A 17 10.56 0.04 -8.52
CA PRO A 17 10.34 1.47 -8.33
C PRO A 17 10.72 2.27 -9.59
N GLN A 18 9.79 3.05 -10.13
CA GLN A 18 10.00 3.93 -11.31
C GLN A 18 9.79 5.40 -10.97
N VAL A 19 8.68 5.71 -10.30
CA VAL A 19 8.32 7.08 -9.93
C VAL A 19 8.24 7.18 -8.41
N ARG A 20 9.16 7.94 -7.81
CA ARG A 20 9.14 8.20 -6.36
C ARG A 20 7.91 9.02 -5.97
N ILE A 21 7.34 8.75 -4.79
CA ILE A 21 6.22 9.49 -4.21
C ILE A 21 6.69 10.36 -3.04
N PRO A 22 6.95 11.67 -3.26
CA PRO A 22 7.44 12.57 -2.22
C PRO A 22 6.34 13.33 -1.46
N TYR A 23 5.05 13.02 -1.69
CA TYR A 23 3.91 13.80 -1.18
C TYR A 23 3.17 13.13 -0.03
N ARG A 24 2.49 13.92 0.82
CA ARG A 24 1.84 13.44 2.05
C ARG A 24 0.69 12.48 1.84
N SER A 25 -0.07 12.64 0.75
CA SER A 25 -1.22 11.78 0.44
C SER A 25 -1.31 11.51 -1.06
N GLN A 26 -2.04 10.47 -1.44
CA GLN A 26 -2.26 10.12 -2.85
C GLN A 26 -3.13 11.15 -3.57
N PHE A 27 -4.19 11.62 -2.90
CA PHE A 27 -5.19 12.53 -3.46
C PHE A 27 -5.45 13.74 -2.55
N GLY A 28 -6.21 14.69 -3.06
CA GLY A 28 -6.65 15.87 -2.33
C GLY A 28 -5.55 16.92 -2.11
N PRO A 29 -5.77 17.90 -1.21
CA PRO A 29 -4.87 19.04 -1.02
C PRO A 29 -3.45 18.65 -0.56
N LEU A 30 -3.30 17.48 0.08
CA LEU A 30 -2.01 17.00 0.57
C LEU A 30 -1.18 16.28 -0.50
N ALA A 31 -1.74 16.02 -1.69
CA ALA A 31 -1.03 15.39 -2.81
C ALA A 31 0.04 16.28 -3.46
N THR A 32 0.10 17.56 -3.09
CA THR A 32 1.14 18.51 -3.52
C THR A 32 2.05 18.94 -2.37
N VAL A 33 1.77 18.48 -1.15
CA VAL A 33 2.54 18.83 0.05
C VAL A 33 3.62 17.78 0.26
N ALA A 34 4.88 18.22 0.38
CA ALA A 34 6.00 17.32 0.63
C ALA A 34 5.81 16.54 1.95
N ALA A 35 6.01 15.22 1.88
CA ALA A 35 6.04 14.35 3.05
C ALA A 35 7.37 14.49 3.78
N PRO A 36 7.38 14.88 5.07
CA PRO A 36 8.59 14.82 5.88
C PRO A 36 8.92 13.35 6.17
N ASP A 37 9.99 12.86 5.53
CA ASP A 37 10.74 11.61 5.77
C ASP A 37 10.03 10.24 5.74
N SER A 38 8.74 10.10 6.06
CA SER A 38 8.05 8.80 6.14
C SER A 38 8.11 8.03 4.81
N ASN A 39 7.70 8.68 3.72
CA ASN A 39 7.75 8.09 2.37
C ASN A 39 9.18 7.85 1.90
N ARG A 40 10.13 8.68 2.33
CA ARG A 40 11.55 8.51 1.99
C ARG A 40 12.13 7.27 2.69
N THR A 41 11.76 7.07 3.95
CA THR A 41 12.23 5.97 4.80
C THR A 41 11.84 4.62 4.20
N ILE A 42 10.60 4.48 3.75
CA ILE A 42 10.11 3.27 3.08
C ILE A 42 10.36 3.28 1.57
N GLN A 43 11.06 4.28 1.03
CA GLN A 43 11.28 4.45 -0.42
C GLN A 43 10.00 4.30 -1.25
N LEU A 44 8.90 4.94 -0.81
CA LEU A 44 7.61 4.86 -1.47
C LEU A 44 7.70 5.32 -2.92
N ALA A 45 7.23 4.49 -3.84
CA ALA A 45 7.26 4.72 -5.28
C ALA A 45 6.13 3.97 -5.98
N TYR A 46 5.88 4.29 -7.25
CA TYR A 46 5.12 3.44 -8.17
C TYR A 46 6.04 2.74 -9.16
N GLY A 47 5.72 1.47 -9.43
CA GLY A 47 6.13 0.74 -10.61
C GLY A 47 5.06 0.81 -11.71
N LEU A 48 5.01 -0.21 -12.58
CA LEU A 48 3.97 -0.30 -13.62
C LEU A 48 2.68 -0.85 -13.02
N GLY A 49 1.79 0.07 -12.62
CA GLY A 49 0.46 -0.26 -12.11
C GLY A 49 0.41 -0.69 -10.64
N TRP A 50 1.54 -0.66 -9.92
CA TRP A 50 1.63 -1.06 -8.51
C TRP A 50 2.34 0.01 -7.68
N GLY A 51 1.81 0.29 -6.49
CA GLY A 51 2.55 0.98 -5.43
C GLY A 51 3.63 0.04 -4.88
N THR A 52 4.78 0.58 -4.52
CA THR A 52 5.96 -0.17 -4.08
C THR A 52 6.60 0.51 -2.88
N PHE A 53 7.09 -0.27 -1.92
CA PHE A 53 7.75 0.25 -0.73
C PHE A 53 8.71 -0.78 -0.12
N GLN A 54 9.61 -0.31 0.71
CA GLN A 54 10.49 -1.10 1.54
C GLN A 54 9.84 -1.33 2.90
N SER A 55 9.87 -2.57 3.35
CA SER A 55 9.37 -2.96 4.67
C SER A 55 10.45 -3.72 5.44
N PRO A 56 10.28 -3.90 6.77
CA PRO A 56 11.11 -4.82 7.55
C PRO A 56 11.08 -6.27 7.05
N TYR A 57 10.12 -6.62 6.18
CA TYR A 57 9.95 -7.94 5.59
C TYR A 57 10.50 -8.05 4.16
N GLY A 58 11.23 -7.04 3.69
CA GLY A 58 11.75 -6.89 2.34
C GLY A 58 10.90 -5.95 1.46
N PRO A 59 11.25 -5.83 0.16
CA PRO A 59 10.46 -5.08 -0.80
C PRO A 59 9.04 -5.63 -0.91
N ALA A 60 8.06 -4.74 -0.88
CA ALA A 60 6.64 -5.04 -0.96
C ALA A 60 5.97 -4.17 -2.02
N TYR A 61 4.80 -4.60 -2.47
CA TYR A 61 4.01 -3.84 -3.42
C TYR A 61 2.52 -4.01 -3.12
N PHE A 62 1.75 -2.98 -3.47
CA PHE A 62 0.35 -2.86 -3.10
C PHE A 62 -0.46 -2.16 -4.18
N LYS A 63 -1.77 -2.34 -4.11
CA LYS A 63 -2.72 -1.55 -4.87
C LYS A 63 -4.01 -1.34 -4.08
N GLU A 64 -4.47 -0.12 -4.17
CA GLU A 64 -5.65 0.43 -3.54
C GLU A 64 -6.70 0.85 -4.58
N GLY A 65 -7.94 0.99 -4.15
CA GLY A 65 -8.99 1.58 -4.96
C GLY A 65 -10.17 2.01 -4.10
N HIS A 66 -10.72 3.16 -4.45
CA HIS A 66 -11.86 3.77 -3.81
C HIS A 66 -12.83 4.21 -4.92
N ASP A 67 -14.09 3.83 -4.78
CA ASP A 67 -15.22 4.33 -5.57
C ASP A 67 -16.41 4.54 -4.62
N ASP A 68 -17.45 5.23 -5.06
CA ASP A 68 -18.61 5.52 -4.20
C ASP A 68 -19.27 4.22 -3.70
N GLY A 69 -19.04 3.93 -2.41
CA GLY A 69 -19.54 2.71 -1.76
C GLY A 69 -18.65 1.48 -1.95
N TRP A 70 -17.45 1.58 -2.53
CA TRP A 70 -16.55 0.45 -2.74
C TRP A 70 -15.11 0.76 -2.35
N GLU A 71 -14.53 -0.10 -1.51
CA GLU A 71 -13.15 0.00 -1.07
C GLU A 71 -12.40 -1.29 -1.36
N ASN A 72 -11.17 -1.18 -1.81
CA ASN A 72 -10.27 -2.31 -1.94
C ASN A 72 -8.83 -1.95 -1.63
N HIS A 73 -8.14 -2.93 -1.05
CA HIS A 73 -6.70 -2.85 -0.83
C HIS A 73 -6.08 -4.25 -0.97
N SER A 74 -4.94 -4.31 -1.65
CA SER A 74 -4.14 -5.50 -1.86
C SER A 74 -2.71 -5.20 -1.51
N VAL A 75 -2.06 -6.05 -0.71
CA VAL A 75 -0.62 -5.97 -0.43
C VAL A 75 0.03 -7.33 -0.57
N VAL A 76 1.26 -7.35 -1.08
CA VAL A 76 2.06 -8.55 -1.24
C VAL A 76 3.45 -8.36 -0.64
N PHE A 77 3.86 -9.36 0.14
CA PHE A 77 5.21 -9.51 0.71
C PHE A 77 5.88 -10.76 0.11
N PRO A 78 6.57 -10.63 -1.04
CA PRO A 78 7.06 -11.78 -1.81
C PRO A 78 8.01 -12.68 -1.03
N GLN A 79 8.93 -12.08 -0.26
CA GLN A 79 9.91 -12.82 0.54
C GLN A 79 9.24 -13.68 1.62
N GLN A 80 8.13 -13.19 2.18
CA GLN A 80 7.34 -13.92 3.18
C GLN A 80 6.33 -14.89 2.57
N LYS A 81 6.18 -14.89 1.23
CA LYS A 81 5.14 -15.63 0.51
C LYS A 81 3.72 -15.34 1.05
N LYS A 82 3.47 -14.10 1.47
CA LYS A 82 2.19 -13.64 2.02
C LYS A 82 1.59 -12.55 1.12
N ALA A 83 0.27 -12.57 1.02
CA ALA A 83 -0.51 -11.53 0.38
C ALA A 83 -1.85 -11.43 1.10
N LEU A 84 -2.45 -10.24 1.10
CA LEU A 84 -3.81 -10.02 1.58
C LEU A 84 -4.55 -9.15 0.58
N LEU A 85 -5.78 -9.55 0.28
CA LEU A 85 -6.74 -8.78 -0.52
C LEU A 85 -7.96 -8.50 0.35
N LEU A 86 -8.29 -7.23 0.50
CA LEU A 86 -9.46 -6.73 1.19
C LEU A 86 -10.37 -6.08 0.15
N LEU A 87 -11.65 -6.48 0.15
CA LEU A 87 -12.70 -5.95 -0.72
C LEU A 87 -13.90 -5.63 0.15
N SER A 88 -14.52 -4.49 -0.07
CA SER A 88 -15.75 -4.10 0.61
C SER A 88 -16.66 -3.28 -0.28
N ASN A 89 -17.96 -3.44 -0.03
CA ASN A 89 -19.04 -2.63 -0.58
C ASN A 89 -19.50 -1.56 0.43
N SER A 90 -18.56 -1.00 1.19
CA SER A 90 -18.81 0.12 2.08
C SER A 90 -17.64 1.09 2.07
N ALA A 91 -17.94 2.38 1.87
CA ALA A 91 -16.99 3.49 1.99
C ALA A 91 -16.45 3.71 3.43
N ASN A 92 -16.79 2.83 4.37
CA ASN A 92 -16.24 2.86 5.74
C ASN A 92 -15.16 1.79 5.95
N ALA A 93 -14.87 0.95 4.95
CA ALA A 93 -14.05 -0.23 5.15
C ALA A 93 -12.55 0.09 5.28
N ASP A 94 -12.08 1.14 4.63
CA ASP A 94 -10.72 1.65 4.76
C ASP A 94 -10.30 1.90 6.22
N LYS A 95 -11.25 2.31 7.08
CA LYS A 95 -11.09 2.50 8.53
C LYS A 95 -10.67 1.25 9.29
N ILE A 96 -10.85 0.04 8.72
CA ILE A 96 -10.43 -1.22 9.34
C ILE A 96 -9.27 -1.91 8.60
N PHE A 97 -8.82 -1.39 7.45
CA PHE A 97 -7.75 -2.04 6.67
C PHE A 97 -6.43 -2.13 7.44
N ARG A 98 -5.97 -1.03 8.05
CA ARG A 98 -4.73 -1.07 8.85
C ARG A 98 -4.81 -2.06 10.03
N PRO A 99 -5.85 -2.06 10.90
CA PRO A 99 -6.01 -3.08 11.91
C PRO A 99 -5.96 -4.52 11.36
N LEU A 100 -6.57 -4.77 10.20
CA LEU A 100 -6.54 -6.09 9.56
C LEU A 100 -5.15 -6.47 9.04
N LEU A 101 -4.42 -5.55 8.41
CA LEU A 101 -3.04 -5.76 7.96
C LEU A 101 -2.13 -6.14 9.13
N VAL A 102 -2.20 -5.39 10.23
CA VAL A 102 -1.45 -5.68 11.46
C VAL A 102 -1.85 -7.04 12.01
N ARG A 103 -3.15 -7.34 12.11
CA ARG A 103 -3.62 -8.57 12.77
C ARG A 103 -3.36 -9.84 11.96
N LEU A 104 -3.52 -9.78 10.64
CA LEU A 104 -3.47 -10.95 9.76
C LEU A 104 -2.08 -11.18 9.18
N LEU A 105 -1.33 -10.12 8.87
CA LEU A 105 0.00 -10.21 8.27
C LEU A 105 1.13 -9.84 9.24
N GLY A 106 0.83 -9.19 10.36
CA GLY A 106 1.83 -8.53 11.20
C GLY A 106 2.34 -7.22 10.58
N ASP A 107 1.68 -6.72 9.53
CA ASP A 107 2.18 -5.63 8.72
C ASP A 107 1.98 -4.26 9.39
N THR A 108 3.09 -3.60 9.68
CA THR A 108 3.14 -2.24 10.23
C THR A 108 3.79 -1.23 9.26
N ALA A 109 4.10 -1.64 8.03
CA ALA A 109 4.92 -0.88 7.08
C ALA A 109 4.11 -0.33 5.89
N THR A 110 2.97 -0.95 5.55
CA THR A 110 2.08 -0.42 4.50
C THR A 110 1.72 1.05 4.79
N PRO A 111 1.81 1.94 3.78
CA PRO A 111 1.75 3.40 3.95
C PRO A 111 0.32 3.94 4.15
N TRP A 112 -0.40 3.44 5.15
CA TRP A 112 -1.80 3.78 5.43
C TRP A 112 -2.07 5.29 5.58
N GLN A 113 -1.09 6.08 6.03
CA GLN A 113 -1.22 7.54 6.12
C GLN A 113 -1.27 8.20 4.74
N TRP A 114 -0.47 7.70 3.79
CA TRP A 114 -0.43 8.21 2.43
C TRP A 114 -1.69 7.81 1.64
N GLU A 115 -2.18 6.59 1.87
CA GLU A 115 -3.45 6.07 1.32
C GLU A 115 -4.69 6.71 1.96
N ASN A 116 -4.54 7.49 3.03
CA ASN A 116 -5.63 8.05 3.84
C ASN A 116 -6.53 6.99 4.53
N TYR A 117 -5.98 5.81 4.82
CA TYR A 117 -6.66 4.72 5.55
C TYR A 117 -6.59 4.93 7.07
N VAL A 118 -7.13 6.06 7.53
CA VAL A 118 -7.12 6.45 8.94
C VAL A 118 -8.02 5.50 9.74
N PRO A 119 -7.47 4.78 10.74
CA PRO A 119 -8.26 3.81 11.50
C PRO A 119 -9.43 4.45 12.27
N TYR A 120 -10.53 3.71 12.44
CA TYR A 120 -11.71 4.17 13.19
C TYR A 120 -11.43 4.57 14.65
N ASN A 121 -10.36 4.04 15.24
CA ASN A 121 -9.93 4.29 16.61
C ASN A 121 -8.67 5.17 16.70
N TYR A 122 -8.32 5.86 15.61
CA TYR A 122 -7.17 6.75 15.58
C TYR A 122 -7.45 8.00 16.41
N ALA A 123 -6.79 8.14 17.55
CA ALA A 123 -6.65 9.40 18.25
C ALA A 123 -5.33 10.03 17.79
N GLU A 124 -5.37 11.25 17.23
CA GLU A 124 -4.15 12.04 17.04
C GLU A 124 -3.45 12.19 18.40
N LYS A 125 -2.16 11.86 18.43
CA LYS A 125 -1.31 12.11 19.59
C LYS A 125 -0.69 13.49 19.49
#